data_AF-A0A2V2GR26-F1
#
_entry.id   AF-A0A2V2GR26-F1
#
_cell.length_a   1.000
_cell.length_b   1.000
_cell.length_c   1.000
_cell.angle_alpha   90.00
_cell.angle_beta   90.00
_cell.angle_gamma   90.00
#
_symmetry.space_group_name_H-M   'P 1'
#
loop_
_entity.id
_entity.type
_entity.pdbx_description
1 polymer ?
#
loop_
_entity_poly.entity_id
_entity_poly.type
_entity_poly.pdbx_seq_one_letter_code
_entity_poly.pdbx_strand_id
1 'polypeptide(L)'
;MKNKIMQCITAASLSLAMLVSPALTNGIAAEEEAPHYYINYYRDAQKKQKVDLSEIADNAPVYYTLIPADGCFIYTLKTNGTYTDDEKMIFASSDRTVDISSYLAGDITGDGKLNTRDIVRGMKYIAGSFGTGEIHNEQLTAFDSNFDTVIDVKDLVRAMKLIAGADVDLSLEWYGGRQLSYKHNYYYSALTREMGNVSQFYISTINTLEEFNEYISAAQRVFDYEADLTFVDERDRGRYESRTVDAEALKALYNEAFFSNHTLIAASIYSIDESTKPILLDVMENGYNIPCVEFSYRLFNYDEDYGLFGAVDCFVHNFIELDKINYVPEYEDGEIIVGRYVIRGLQEYNRVTG
;
A
#
# COMPACT_ATOMS: atom_id res chain seq x y z
N MET A 1 -37.94 7.98 -52.21
CA MET A 1 -37.63 6.54 -52.25
C MET A 1 -37.89 5.98 -50.86
N LYS A 2 -39.07 5.40 -50.60
CA LYS A 2 -39.39 3.97 -50.70
C LYS A 2 -38.52 3.06 -49.81
N ASN A 3 -39.12 2.68 -48.67
CA ASN A 3 -39.16 1.37 -48.01
C ASN A 3 -38.20 0.27 -48.47
N LYS A 4 -37.60 -0.43 -47.48
CA LYS A 4 -37.76 -1.88 -47.16
C LYS A 4 -36.57 -2.33 -46.28
N ILE A 5 -36.61 -3.25 -45.31
CA ILE A 5 -37.63 -4.06 -44.62
C ILE A 5 -36.87 -4.94 -43.59
N MET A 6 -37.53 -5.27 -42.46
CA MET A 6 -37.40 -6.40 -41.50
C MET A 6 -36.02 -6.92 -41.05
N GLN A 7 -35.72 -7.01 -39.74
CA GLN A 7 -36.31 -7.89 -38.68
C GLN A 7 -36.03 -9.40 -38.85
N CYS A 8 -35.32 -9.97 -37.88
CA CYS A 8 -35.58 -11.27 -37.24
C CYS A 8 -34.94 -11.19 -35.82
N ILE A 9 -35.69 -10.98 -34.74
CA ILE A 9 -36.54 -11.91 -33.97
C ILE A 9 -35.78 -12.52 -32.77
N THR A 10 -36.14 -12.02 -31.57
CA THR A 10 -36.36 -12.67 -30.25
C THR A 10 -35.30 -13.63 -29.69
N ALA A 11 -35.00 -13.68 -28.39
CA ALA A 11 -35.91 -13.64 -27.24
C ALA A 11 -35.17 -13.26 -25.95
N ALA A 12 -35.93 -12.75 -25.00
CA ALA A 12 -35.53 -12.49 -23.63
C ALA A 12 -35.05 -13.76 -22.92
N SER A 13 -33.99 -13.64 -22.13
CA SER A 13 -33.86 -14.37 -20.88
C SER A 13 -33.34 -13.40 -19.82
N LEU A 14 -34.29 -12.92 -19.03
CA LEU A 14 -34.08 -12.49 -17.66
C LEU A 14 -33.27 -13.58 -16.92
N SER A 15 -32.15 -13.21 -16.31
CA SER A 15 -31.62 -13.95 -15.15
C SER A 15 -31.19 -12.94 -14.10
N LEU A 16 -32.21 -12.25 -13.56
CA LEU A 16 -32.19 -11.69 -12.22
C LEU A 16 -32.41 -12.86 -11.26
N ALA A 17 -31.34 -13.35 -10.63
CA ALA A 17 -31.34 -14.02 -9.31
C ALA A 17 -29.97 -14.69 -9.06
N MET A 18 -29.23 -14.19 -8.08
CA MET A 18 -29.07 -14.99 -6.87
C MET A 18 -29.39 -14.09 -5.68
N LEU A 19 -30.60 -14.29 -5.15
CA LEU A 19 -30.92 -13.97 -3.78
C LEU A 19 -29.98 -14.78 -2.89
N VAL A 20 -29.21 -14.12 -2.04
CA VAL A 20 -28.91 -14.69 -0.72
C VAL A 20 -29.99 -14.11 0.19
N SER A 21 -30.99 -14.92 0.54
CA SER A 21 -31.96 -14.54 1.57
C SER A 21 -31.38 -14.80 2.97
N PRO A 22 -31.79 -13.98 3.97
CA PRO A 22 -31.08 -13.81 5.22
C PRO A 22 -31.39 -14.91 6.22
N ALA A 23 -30.41 -15.25 7.05
CA ALA A 23 -30.69 -15.81 8.36
C ALA A 23 -31.33 -14.71 9.21
N LEU A 24 -32.63 -14.85 9.50
CA LEU A 24 -33.35 -14.00 10.45
C LEU A 24 -32.61 -13.95 11.79
N THR A 25 -32.03 -12.80 12.10
CA THR A 25 -31.91 -12.31 13.47
C THR A 25 -32.43 -10.87 13.47
N ASN A 26 -33.38 -10.60 14.37
CA ASN A 26 -33.99 -9.28 14.53
C ASN A 26 -32.91 -8.26 14.91
N GLY A 27 -32.49 -7.45 13.95
CA GLY A 27 -31.62 -6.29 14.12
C GLY A 27 -31.96 -5.30 13.02
N ILE A 28 -31.97 -4.01 13.35
CA ILE A 28 -32.20 -2.91 12.43
C ILE A 28 -31.23 -3.09 11.25
N ALA A 29 -31.75 -3.34 10.05
CA ALA A 29 -30.92 -3.53 8.86
C ALA A 29 -30.17 -2.22 8.56
N ALA A 30 -28.86 -2.22 8.78
CA ALA A 30 -27.98 -1.21 8.19
C ALA A 30 -28.15 -1.30 6.67
N GLU A 31 -28.30 -0.15 6.00
CA GLU A 31 -28.19 -0.10 4.55
C GLU A 31 -26.82 -0.69 4.19
N GLU A 32 -26.79 -1.74 3.38
CA GLU A 32 -25.56 -2.38 2.93
C GLU A 32 -24.80 -1.36 2.06
N GLU A 33 -23.59 -0.98 2.48
CA GLU A 33 -22.74 -0.05 1.74
C GLU A 33 -22.49 -0.58 0.33
N ALA A 34 -22.53 0.30 -0.66
CA ALA A 34 -22.28 -0.08 -2.05
C ALA A 34 -20.83 -0.60 -2.19
N PRO A 35 -20.60 -1.70 -2.93
CA PRO A 35 -19.25 -2.26 -3.06
C PRO A 35 -18.34 -1.30 -3.83
N HIS A 36 -17.10 -1.14 -3.36
CA HIS A 36 -16.07 -0.34 -4.05
C HIS A 36 -15.51 -1.03 -5.31
N TYR A 37 -15.72 -2.33 -5.47
CA TYR A 37 -15.19 -3.11 -6.58
C TYR A 37 -16.00 -4.36 -6.87
N TYR A 38 -15.77 -4.94 -8.04
CA TYR A 38 -16.28 -6.23 -8.47
C TYR A 38 -15.13 -7.12 -8.91
N ILE A 39 -15.06 -8.33 -8.36
CA ILE A 39 -14.12 -9.36 -8.81
C ILE A 39 -14.88 -10.55 -9.41
N ASN A 40 -14.45 -11.02 -10.58
CA ASN A 40 -14.95 -12.24 -11.19
C ASN A 40 -13.81 -13.21 -11.44
N TYR A 41 -14.06 -14.50 -11.22
CA TYR A 41 -13.09 -15.57 -11.43
C TYR A 41 -13.45 -16.45 -12.62
N TYR A 42 -12.44 -17.02 -13.26
CA TYR A 42 -12.55 -17.79 -14.49
C TYR A 42 -11.60 -18.99 -14.50
N ARG A 43 -12.03 -20.09 -15.12
CA ARG A 43 -11.18 -21.29 -15.31
C ARG A 43 -10.17 -21.15 -16.45
N ASP A 44 -10.41 -20.22 -17.38
CA ASP A 44 -9.65 -20.06 -18.62
C ASP A 44 -9.11 -18.64 -18.80
N ALA A 45 -7.96 -18.55 -19.48
CA ALA A 45 -7.29 -17.27 -19.77
C ALA A 45 -8.12 -16.34 -20.65
N GLN A 46 -9.03 -16.88 -21.47
CA GLN A 46 -9.93 -16.09 -22.30
C GLN A 46 -11.15 -15.57 -21.53
N LYS A 47 -11.26 -15.89 -20.23
CA LYS A 47 -12.27 -15.39 -19.29
C LYS A 47 -13.70 -15.69 -19.77
N LYS A 48 -13.93 -16.91 -20.29
CA LYS A 48 -15.24 -17.36 -20.81
C LYS A 48 -16.04 -18.20 -19.82
N GLN A 49 -15.37 -18.96 -18.98
CA GLN A 49 -15.98 -19.88 -18.02
C GLN A 49 -15.88 -19.30 -16.62
N LYS A 50 -16.90 -18.52 -16.22
CA LYS A 50 -17.03 -18.03 -14.84
C LYS A 50 -17.11 -19.19 -13.85
N VAL A 51 -16.55 -18.98 -12.68
CA VAL A 51 -16.43 -20.00 -11.63
C VAL A 51 -16.37 -19.33 -10.26
N ASP A 52 -16.85 -20.01 -9.23
CA ASP A 52 -16.60 -19.58 -7.86
C ASP A 52 -15.20 -19.98 -7.42
N LEU A 53 -14.55 -19.12 -6.63
CA LEU A 53 -13.18 -19.36 -6.20
C LEU A 53 -13.05 -20.69 -5.45
N SER A 54 -14.08 -21.15 -4.73
CA SER A 54 -14.10 -22.43 -3.99
C SER A 54 -14.09 -23.67 -4.88
N GLU A 55 -14.44 -23.57 -6.16
CA GLU A 55 -14.51 -24.70 -7.10
C GLU A 55 -13.23 -24.91 -7.92
N ILE A 56 -12.23 -24.06 -7.72
CA ILE A 56 -10.92 -24.23 -8.34
C ILE A 56 -10.16 -25.33 -7.60
N ALA A 57 -9.50 -26.23 -8.32
CA ALA A 57 -8.66 -27.25 -7.70
C ALA A 57 -7.37 -26.64 -7.16
N ASP A 58 -6.81 -27.22 -6.10
CA ASP A 58 -5.53 -26.77 -5.56
C ASP A 58 -4.42 -26.85 -6.63
N ASN A 59 -3.57 -25.83 -6.65
CA ASN A 59 -2.51 -25.60 -7.64
C ASN A 59 -2.99 -25.37 -9.08
N ALA A 60 -4.30 -25.28 -9.32
CA ALA A 60 -4.81 -24.86 -10.63
C ALA A 60 -4.82 -23.32 -10.72
N PRO A 61 -4.49 -22.75 -11.90
CA PRO A 61 -4.63 -21.32 -12.12
C PRO A 61 -6.11 -20.91 -12.12
N VAL A 62 -6.40 -19.80 -11.46
CA VAL A 62 -7.67 -19.07 -11.56
C VAL A 62 -7.41 -17.71 -12.17
N TYR A 63 -8.08 -17.40 -13.26
CA TYR A 63 -7.98 -16.10 -13.93
C TYR A 63 -9.02 -15.15 -13.35
N TYR A 64 -8.75 -13.85 -13.36
CA TYR A 64 -9.69 -12.89 -12.76
C TYR A 64 -9.87 -11.61 -13.58
N THR A 65 -10.97 -10.92 -13.29
CA THR A 65 -11.14 -9.50 -13.62
C THR A 65 -11.46 -8.76 -12.34
N LEU A 66 -10.72 -7.69 -12.08
CA LEU A 66 -10.98 -6.75 -10.99
C LEU A 66 -11.39 -5.43 -11.61
N ILE A 67 -12.58 -4.95 -11.23
CA ILE A 67 -13.19 -3.76 -11.81
C ILE A 67 -13.58 -2.84 -10.65
N PRO A 68 -12.98 -1.64 -10.52
CA PRO A 68 -13.45 -0.64 -9.57
C PRO A 68 -14.91 -0.28 -9.87
N ALA A 69 -15.70 -0.03 -8.83
CA ALA A 69 -17.02 0.58 -9.00
C ALA A 69 -16.88 2.06 -9.43
N ASP A 70 -17.97 2.64 -9.93
CA ASP A 70 -17.97 4.04 -10.36
C ASP A 70 -17.50 4.97 -9.23
N GLY A 71 -16.55 5.86 -9.54
CA GLY A 71 -15.95 6.78 -8.57
C GLY A 71 -14.99 6.12 -7.56
N CYS A 72 -14.68 4.83 -7.70
CA CYS A 72 -13.76 4.11 -6.83
C CYS A 72 -12.45 3.77 -7.55
N PHE A 73 -11.40 3.48 -6.77
CA PHE A 73 -10.14 2.95 -7.27
C PHE A 73 -9.63 1.80 -6.41
N ILE A 74 -8.82 0.94 -7.01
CA ILE A 74 -8.10 -0.15 -6.33
C ILE A 74 -6.73 0.37 -5.95
N TYR A 75 -6.27 0.01 -4.77
CA TYR A 75 -4.96 0.40 -4.24
C TYR A 75 -3.98 -0.78 -4.22
N THR A 76 -4.41 -1.92 -3.68
CA THR A 76 -3.60 -3.15 -3.66
C THR A 76 -4.50 -4.38 -3.76
N LEU A 77 -3.95 -5.47 -4.31
CA LEU A 77 -4.52 -6.80 -4.20
C LEU A 77 -3.48 -7.75 -3.61
N LYS A 78 -3.90 -8.51 -2.61
CA LYS A 78 -3.06 -9.44 -1.86
C LYS A 78 -3.70 -10.80 -1.81
N THR A 79 -2.90 -11.85 -1.93
CA THR A 79 -3.41 -13.21 -1.79
C THR A 79 -2.50 -14.05 -0.93
N ASN A 80 -3.03 -15.08 -0.28
CA ASN A 80 -2.22 -16.17 0.28
C ASN A 80 -1.83 -17.23 -0.77
N GLY A 81 -1.88 -16.87 -2.06
CA GLY A 81 -1.53 -17.76 -3.16
C GLY A 81 -0.04 -18.09 -3.21
N THR A 82 0.30 -19.16 -3.92
CA THR A 82 1.70 -19.45 -4.30
C THR A 82 2.16 -18.62 -5.49
N TYR A 83 1.21 -17.99 -6.20
CA TYR A 83 1.47 -17.12 -7.34
C TYR A 83 0.32 -16.13 -7.51
N THR A 84 0.62 -14.87 -7.83
CA THR A 84 -0.38 -13.86 -8.20
C THR A 84 0.26 -12.86 -9.13
N ASP A 85 -0.37 -12.66 -10.29
CA ASP A 85 -0.06 -11.62 -11.26
C ASP A 85 -1.34 -10.83 -11.60
N ASP A 86 -1.29 -9.96 -12.60
CA ASP A 86 -2.43 -9.12 -13.00
C ASP A 86 -3.55 -9.90 -13.73
N GLU A 87 -3.30 -11.15 -14.11
CA GLU A 87 -4.23 -11.98 -14.90
C GLU A 87 -4.79 -13.17 -14.12
N LYS A 88 -3.99 -13.78 -13.24
CA LYS A 88 -4.26 -15.06 -12.58
C LYS A 88 -3.62 -15.18 -11.20
N MET A 89 -4.17 -16.11 -10.44
CA MET A 89 -3.70 -16.53 -9.12
C MET A 89 -3.56 -18.05 -9.08
N ILE A 90 -2.69 -18.56 -8.23
CA ILE A 90 -2.57 -20.00 -7.93
C ILE A 90 -2.54 -20.16 -6.42
N PHE A 91 -3.39 -21.04 -5.89
CA PHE A 91 -3.48 -21.33 -4.47
C PHE A 91 -3.06 -22.77 -4.20
N ALA A 92 -2.24 -23.01 -3.18
CA ALA A 92 -1.82 -24.36 -2.79
C ALA A 92 -2.91 -25.15 -2.06
N SER A 93 -3.93 -24.47 -1.53
CA SER A 93 -5.01 -25.09 -0.75
C SER A 93 -6.36 -24.42 -0.98
N SER A 94 -7.40 -24.97 -0.38
CA SER A 94 -8.77 -24.43 -0.39
C SER A 94 -8.98 -23.27 0.59
N ASP A 95 -8.07 -23.03 1.53
CA ASP A 95 -8.07 -21.83 2.38
C ASP A 95 -7.49 -20.67 1.58
N ARG A 96 -8.36 -19.91 0.92
CA ARG A 96 -7.98 -18.89 -0.08
C ARG A 96 -8.38 -17.52 0.44
N THR A 97 -7.41 -16.62 0.52
CA THR A 97 -7.63 -15.23 0.85
C THR A 97 -7.30 -14.36 -0.35
N VAL A 98 -8.19 -13.42 -0.64
CA VAL A 98 -7.99 -12.34 -1.59
C VAL A 98 -8.40 -11.08 -0.85
N ASP A 99 -7.40 -10.29 -0.45
CA ASP A 99 -7.59 -9.03 0.24
C ASP A 99 -7.35 -7.88 -0.73
N ILE A 100 -8.35 -7.04 -0.92
CA ILE A 100 -8.35 -5.95 -1.89
C ILE A 100 -8.59 -4.66 -1.13
N SER A 101 -7.59 -3.78 -1.14
CA SER A 101 -7.74 -2.43 -0.63
C SER A 101 -8.25 -1.52 -1.73
N SER A 102 -9.35 -0.84 -1.46
CA SER A 102 -10.06 0.00 -2.43
C SER A 102 -10.79 1.13 -1.71
N TYR A 103 -10.96 2.26 -2.41
CA TYR A 103 -11.50 3.47 -1.80
C TYR A 103 -12.48 4.17 -2.74
N LEU A 104 -13.47 4.83 -2.15
CA LEU A 104 -14.31 5.80 -2.83
C LEU A 104 -13.55 7.12 -2.96
N ALA A 105 -13.27 7.55 -4.20
CA ALA A 105 -12.46 8.75 -4.43
C ALA A 105 -13.15 10.00 -3.87
N GLY A 106 -12.39 10.77 -3.09
CA GLY A 106 -12.87 11.98 -2.43
C GLY A 106 -13.58 11.76 -1.08
N ASP A 107 -13.75 10.54 -0.59
CA ASP A 107 -14.39 10.25 0.71
C ASP A 107 -13.43 10.46 1.90
N ILE A 108 -13.13 11.73 2.20
CA ILE A 108 -12.29 12.09 3.36
C ILE A 108 -13.04 11.95 4.70
N THR A 109 -14.35 11.78 4.68
CA THR A 109 -15.12 11.49 5.89
C THR A 109 -15.06 10.02 6.28
N GLY A 110 -14.78 9.14 5.32
CA GLY A 110 -14.79 7.68 5.50
C GLY A 110 -16.18 7.16 5.84
N ASP A 111 -17.24 7.83 5.38
CA ASP A 111 -18.63 7.46 5.65
C ASP A 111 -19.27 6.65 4.51
N GLY A 112 -18.46 6.28 3.51
CA GLY A 112 -18.87 5.51 2.34
C GLY A 112 -19.67 6.33 1.32
N LYS A 113 -19.76 7.65 1.47
CA LYS A 113 -20.59 8.51 0.62
C LYS A 113 -19.87 9.79 0.21
N LEU A 114 -19.57 9.91 -1.08
CA LEU A 114 -19.04 11.16 -1.62
C LEU A 114 -20.10 12.27 -1.70
N ASN A 115 -19.97 13.30 -0.87
CA ASN A 115 -20.91 14.41 -0.81
C ASN A 115 -20.29 15.74 -0.32
N THR A 116 -21.11 16.76 -0.08
CA THR A 116 -20.63 18.09 0.35
C THR A 116 -19.89 18.08 1.69
N ARG A 117 -20.11 17.08 2.55
CA ARG A 117 -19.39 16.94 3.82
C ARG A 117 -17.91 16.68 3.57
N ASP A 118 -17.58 15.87 2.57
CA ASP A 118 -16.21 15.60 2.16
C ASP A 118 -15.54 16.86 1.63
N ILE A 119 -16.26 17.65 0.83
CA ILE A 119 -15.77 18.94 0.35
C ILE A 119 -15.43 19.88 1.51
N VAL A 120 -16.32 19.99 2.52
CA VAL A 120 -16.07 20.82 3.70
C VAL A 120 -14.90 20.30 4.54
N ARG A 121 -14.80 18.98 4.71
CA ARG A 121 -13.72 18.34 5.46
C ARG A 121 -12.37 18.47 4.73
N GLY A 122 -12.34 18.30 3.41
CA GLY A 122 -11.18 18.55 2.56
C GLY A 122 -10.72 20.01 2.61
N MET A 123 -11.64 20.99 2.53
CA MET A 123 -11.30 22.41 2.69
C MET A 123 -10.67 22.71 4.06
N LYS A 124 -11.22 22.14 5.14
CA LYS A 124 -10.64 22.27 6.48
C LYS A 124 -9.26 21.61 6.57
N TYR A 125 -9.06 20.47 5.92
CA TYR A 125 -7.77 19.81 5.87
C TYR A 125 -6.75 20.66 5.13
N ILE A 126 -7.09 21.19 3.97
CA ILE A 126 -6.23 22.10 3.19
C ILE A 126 -5.90 23.37 4.00
N ALA A 127 -6.85 23.89 4.77
CA ALA A 127 -6.66 25.05 5.63
C ALA A 127 -5.89 24.77 6.93
N GLY A 128 -5.40 23.54 7.16
CA GLY A 128 -4.67 23.18 8.38
C GLY A 128 -5.53 23.20 9.65
N SER A 129 -6.84 22.98 9.52
CA SER A 129 -7.80 23.04 10.63
C SER A 129 -7.95 21.74 11.42
N PHE A 130 -7.08 20.76 11.17
CA PHE A 130 -7.05 19.47 11.86
C PHE A 130 -5.70 19.32 12.56
N GLY A 131 -5.72 18.82 13.79
CA GLY A 131 -4.54 18.29 14.46
C GLY A 131 -4.13 16.92 13.92
N THR A 132 -2.96 16.46 14.35
CA THR A 132 -2.44 15.13 14.07
C THR A 132 -3.44 14.06 14.54
N GLY A 133 -3.74 13.09 13.67
CA GLY A 133 -4.63 11.98 14.00
C GLY A 133 -6.14 12.27 13.87
N GLU A 134 -6.56 13.50 13.55
CA GLU A 134 -8.00 13.77 13.35
C GLU A 134 -8.56 13.22 12.02
N ILE A 135 -7.70 12.84 11.06
CA ILE A 135 -8.07 12.22 9.79
C ILE A 135 -7.25 10.95 9.56
N HIS A 136 -7.96 9.84 9.30
CA HIS A 136 -7.38 8.52 9.02
C HIS A 136 -6.63 8.47 7.70
N ASN A 137 -5.55 7.68 7.65
CA ASN A 137 -4.77 7.52 6.42
C ASN A 137 -5.62 7.02 5.27
N GLU A 138 -6.56 6.12 5.54
CA GLU A 138 -7.51 5.60 4.56
C GLU A 138 -8.36 6.73 3.98
N GLN A 139 -8.78 7.70 4.80
CA GLN A 139 -9.52 8.88 4.37
C GLN A 139 -8.63 9.83 3.53
N LEU A 140 -7.37 10.00 3.91
CA LEU A 140 -6.41 10.82 3.14
C LEU A 140 -6.08 10.15 1.80
N THR A 141 -5.84 8.84 1.78
CA THR A 141 -5.64 8.04 0.58
C THR A 141 -6.86 8.10 -0.33
N ALA A 142 -8.08 7.96 0.22
CA ALA A 142 -9.32 8.11 -0.54
C ALA A 142 -9.44 9.51 -1.17
N PHE A 143 -8.99 10.56 -0.47
CA PHE A 143 -9.08 11.94 -0.94
C PHE A 143 -8.02 12.29 -1.98
N ASP A 144 -6.83 11.67 -1.93
CA ASP A 144 -5.73 11.80 -2.91
C ASP A 144 -6.13 11.14 -4.24
N SER A 145 -7.00 11.82 -4.97
CA SER A 145 -7.65 11.26 -6.14
C SER A 145 -6.83 11.47 -7.40
N ASN A 146 -5.84 12.37 -7.40
CA ASN A 146 -4.87 12.53 -8.49
C ASN A 146 -3.59 11.70 -8.27
N PHE A 147 -3.46 11.06 -7.11
CA PHE A 147 -2.37 10.14 -6.78
C PHE A 147 -0.99 10.81 -6.83
N ASP A 148 -0.92 12.12 -6.56
CA ASP A 148 0.34 12.86 -6.54
C ASP A 148 0.94 12.95 -5.13
N THR A 149 0.37 12.24 -4.16
CA THR A 149 0.80 12.15 -2.75
C THR A 149 0.67 13.46 -1.98
N VAL A 150 0.02 14.48 -2.55
CA VAL A 150 -0.15 15.81 -1.94
C VAL A 150 -1.62 16.19 -1.95
N ILE A 151 -2.25 16.16 -0.77
CA ILE A 151 -3.62 16.67 -0.65
C ILE A 151 -3.68 18.18 -0.78
N ASP A 152 -4.21 18.64 -1.91
CA ASP A 152 -4.38 20.06 -2.21
C ASP A 152 -5.74 20.37 -2.90
N VAL A 153 -5.84 21.56 -3.50
CA VAL A 153 -7.07 22.02 -4.17
C VAL A 153 -7.40 21.17 -5.41
N LYS A 154 -6.43 20.51 -6.04
CA LYS A 154 -6.66 19.60 -7.18
C LYS A 154 -7.56 18.44 -6.77
N ASP A 155 -7.30 17.82 -5.62
CA ASP A 155 -8.14 16.74 -5.06
C ASP A 155 -9.55 17.21 -4.76
N LEU A 156 -9.63 18.38 -4.10
CA LEU A 156 -10.92 18.99 -3.79
C LEU A 156 -11.76 19.22 -5.07
N VAL A 157 -11.14 19.74 -6.14
CA VAL A 157 -11.82 19.95 -7.43
C VAL A 157 -12.24 18.63 -8.07
N ARG A 158 -11.44 17.57 -7.94
CA ARG A 158 -11.77 16.23 -8.45
C ARG A 158 -12.95 15.61 -7.69
N ALA A 159 -12.99 15.73 -6.36
CA ALA A 159 -14.13 15.35 -5.54
C ALA A 159 -15.41 16.13 -5.95
N MET A 160 -15.32 17.44 -6.20
CA MET A 160 -16.45 18.23 -6.70
C MET A 160 -16.94 17.77 -8.08
N LYS A 161 -16.03 17.40 -8.98
CA LYS A 161 -16.36 16.86 -10.31
C LYS A 161 -17.10 15.53 -10.20
N LEU A 162 -16.62 14.63 -9.35
CA LEU A 162 -17.27 13.35 -9.08
C LEU A 162 -18.68 13.54 -8.51
N ILE A 163 -18.88 14.45 -7.55
CA ILE A 163 -20.22 14.81 -7.03
C ILE A 163 -21.14 15.34 -8.14
N ALA A 164 -20.59 16.10 -9.08
CA ALA A 164 -21.33 16.63 -10.23
C ALA A 164 -21.61 15.57 -11.32
N GLY A 165 -21.17 14.32 -11.14
CA GLY A 165 -21.31 13.25 -12.12
C GLY A 165 -20.39 13.42 -13.33
N ALA A 166 -19.32 14.22 -13.20
CA ALA A 166 -18.32 14.34 -14.24
C ALA A 166 -17.36 13.15 -14.21
N ASP A 167 -16.93 12.75 -15.40
CA ASP A 167 -15.91 11.72 -15.57
C ASP A 167 -14.55 12.25 -15.08
N VAL A 168 -13.93 11.49 -14.18
CA VAL A 168 -12.64 11.78 -13.58
C VAL A 168 -11.82 10.51 -13.69
N ASP A 169 -10.64 10.63 -14.32
CA ASP A 169 -9.74 9.50 -14.48
C ASP A 169 -9.17 9.06 -13.12
N LEU A 170 -9.57 7.88 -12.67
CA LEU A 170 -9.13 7.24 -11.43
C LEU A 170 -8.24 6.01 -11.71
N SER A 171 -7.52 6.01 -12.85
CA SER A 171 -6.59 4.93 -13.19
C SER A 171 -5.30 5.02 -12.36
N LEU A 172 -5.35 4.48 -11.14
CA LEU A 172 -4.17 4.19 -10.35
C LEU A 172 -3.53 2.87 -10.83
N GLU A 173 -2.22 2.88 -11.08
CA GLU A 173 -1.45 1.63 -11.17
C GLU A 173 -1.38 1.02 -9.78
N TRP A 174 -2.19 -0.01 -9.53
CA TRP A 174 -2.21 -0.73 -8.26
C TRP A 174 -1.28 -1.92 -8.32
N TYR A 175 -0.76 -2.31 -7.14
CA TYR A 175 0.13 -3.46 -7.04
C TYR A 175 -0.64 -4.71 -6.61
N GLY A 176 -0.53 -5.78 -7.40
CA GLY A 176 -1.08 -7.11 -7.13
C GLY A 176 0.00 -8.14 -6.85
N GLY A 177 -0.10 -8.88 -5.76
CA GLY A 177 0.88 -9.91 -5.45
C GLY A 177 0.46 -10.94 -4.41
N ARG A 178 1.24 -12.00 -4.32
CA ARG A 178 1.13 -12.98 -3.24
C ARG A 178 1.81 -12.42 -2.00
N GLN A 179 1.22 -12.64 -0.83
CA GLN A 179 1.82 -12.29 0.45
C GLN A 179 3.00 -13.21 0.73
N LEU A 180 4.08 -12.63 1.25
CA LEU A 180 5.27 -13.34 1.65
C LEU A 180 5.34 -13.48 3.17
N SER A 181 5.87 -14.61 3.63
CA SER A 181 6.32 -14.70 5.01
C SER A 181 7.65 -13.96 5.16
N TYR A 182 7.79 -13.20 6.23
CA TYR A 182 8.98 -12.39 6.46
C TYR A 182 9.35 -12.33 7.94
N LYS A 183 10.62 -12.06 8.22
CA LYS A 183 11.10 -11.58 9.51
C LYS A 183 11.53 -10.13 9.35
N HIS A 184 11.05 -9.26 10.24
CA HIS A 184 11.30 -7.82 10.15
C HIS A 184 12.09 -7.35 11.37
N ASN A 185 13.21 -6.69 11.12
CA ASN A 185 13.92 -5.91 12.12
C ASN A 185 14.00 -4.47 11.64
N TYR A 186 14.02 -3.53 12.57
CA TYR A 186 14.20 -2.12 12.23
C TYR A 186 15.12 -1.42 13.22
N TYR A 187 15.85 -0.45 12.70
CA TYR A 187 16.83 0.35 13.42
C TYR A 187 16.71 1.82 13.03
N TYR A 188 17.35 2.69 13.79
CA TYR A 188 17.30 4.13 13.63
C TYR A 188 18.68 4.72 13.35
N SER A 189 18.72 5.80 12.57
CA SER A 189 19.89 6.67 12.44
C SER A 189 19.48 8.14 12.45
N ALA A 190 20.40 9.02 12.82
CA ALA A 190 20.10 10.45 12.91
C ALA A 190 20.00 11.10 11.52
N LEU A 191 19.13 12.10 11.39
CA LEU A 191 19.20 13.03 10.27
C LEU A 191 20.26 14.09 10.57
N THR A 192 21.32 14.17 9.77
CA THR A 192 22.28 15.28 9.90
C THR A 192 21.90 16.43 8.97
N ARG A 193 22.03 17.69 9.44
CA ARG A 193 21.64 18.91 8.69
C ARG A 193 22.35 19.08 7.34
N GLU A 194 23.47 18.40 7.12
CA GLU A 194 24.19 18.42 5.85
C GLU A 194 23.49 17.58 4.75
N MET A 195 22.54 16.71 5.14
CA MET A 195 21.82 15.78 4.26
C MET A 195 20.56 16.37 3.60
N GLY A 196 20.44 17.70 3.50
CA GLY A 196 19.19 18.40 3.13
C GLY A 196 18.53 18.06 1.78
N ASN A 197 19.05 17.10 1.01
CA ASN A 197 18.51 16.63 -0.28
C ASN A 197 18.38 15.09 -0.38
N VAL A 198 18.39 14.37 0.74
CA VAL A 198 18.25 12.91 0.75
C VAL A 198 16.78 12.52 0.53
N SER A 199 16.52 11.58 -0.39
CA SER A 199 15.16 11.06 -0.64
C SER A 199 14.55 10.58 0.66
N GLN A 200 13.27 10.84 0.87
CA GLN A 200 12.60 10.46 2.11
C GLN A 200 12.31 8.95 2.19
N PHE A 201 12.51 8.21 1.08
CA PHE A 201 12.35 6.77 1.00
C PHE A 201 13.43 6.15 0.10
N TYR A 202 14.01 5.05 0.55
CA TYR A 202 14.95 4.20 -0.19
C TYR A 202 14.57 2.74 0.00
N ILE A 203 14.63 1.96 -1.07
CA ILE A 203 14.45 0.51 -1.03
C ILE A 203 15.54 -0.17 -1.83
N SER A 204 16.01 -1.32 -1.36
CA SER A 204 16.90 -2.19 -2.09
C SER A 204 16.56 -3.65 -1.83
N THR A 205 16.49 -4.45 -2.88
CA THR A 205 16.37 -5.91 -2.81
C THR A 205 17.74 -6.51 -3.01
N ILE A 206 18.21 -7.23 -1.99
CA ILE A 206 19.58 -7.71 -1.85
C ILE A 206 19.55 -9.23 -1.78
N ASN A 207 20.24 -9.87 -2.73
CA ASN A 207 20.29 -11.31 -2.91
C ASN A 207 21.68 -11.88 -2.68
N THR A 208 22.73 -11.07 -2.61
CA THR A 208 24.09 -11.57 -2.40
C THR A 208 24.83 -10.77 -1.32
N LEU A 209 25.89 -11.37 -0.76
CA LEU A 209 26.76 -10.67 0.18
C LEU A 209 27.48 -9.49 -0.48
N GLU A 210 27.82 -9.61 -1.76
CA GLU A 210 28.44 -8.52 -2.53
C GLU A 210 27.50 -7.32 -2.60
N GLU A 211 26.26 -7.53 -3.05
CA GLU A 211 25.22 -6.50 -3.08
C GLU A 211 24.97 -5.88 -1.70
N PHE A 212 24.99 -6.69 -0.63
CA PHE A 212 24.83 -6.20 0.73
C PHE A 212 25.96 -5.28 1.17
N ASN A 213 27.21 -5.67 0.88
CA ASN A 213 28.37 -4.85 1.21
C ASN A 213 28.38 -3.53 0.42
N GLU A 214 27.95 -3.57 -0.83
CA GLU A 214 27.75 -2.37 -1.64
C GLU A 214 26.66 -1.47 -1.05
N TYR A 215 25.51 -2.05 -0.69
CA TYR A 215 24.40 -1.35 -0.04
C TYR A 215 24.86 -0.67 1.26
N ILE A 216 25.47 -1.40 2.19
CA ILE A 216 25.91 -0.82 3.47
C ILE A 216 26.94 0.29 3.25
N SER A 217 27.88 0.09 2.32
CA SER A 217 28.89 1.10 2.00
C SER A 217 28.28 2.37 1.39
N ALA A 218 27.22 2.24 0.60
CA ALA A 218 26.47 3.38 0.05
C ALA A 218 25.62 4.04 1.13
N ALA A 219 24.92 3.24 1.94
CA ALA A 219 24.06 3.70 3.02
C ALA A 219 24.84 4.50 4.06
N GLN A 220 26.06 4.10 4.44
CA GLN A 220 26.93 4.85 5.37
C GLN A 220 27.44 6.19 4.81
N ARG A 221 27.35 6.43 3.50
CA ARG A 221 27.65 7.76 2.91
C ARG A 221 26.44 8.67 2.92
N VAL A 222 25.24 8.07 2.96
CA VAL A 222 23.98 8.79 3.01
C VAL A 222 23.63 9.06 4.46
N PHE A 223 23.51 8.01 5.28
CA PHE A 223 23.07 8.07 6.66
C PHE A 223 24.23 8.09 7.65
N ASP A 224 24.07 8.86 8.72
CA ASP A 224 25.02 8.90 9.82
C ASP A 224 24.60 7.91 10.92
N TYR A 225 25.23 6.73 10.91
CA TYR A 225 24.97 5.67 11.90
C TYR A 225 25.68 5.91 13.24
N GLU A 226 26.63 6.85 13.29
CA GLU A 226 27.42 7.14 14.49
C GLU A 226 26.89 8.37 15.25
N ALA A 227 26.12 9.23 14.58
CA ALA A 227 25.49 10.38 15.21
C ALA A 227 24.43 9.99 16.24
N ASP A 228 24.40 10.75 17.33
CA ASP A 228 23.37 10.62 18.35
C ASP A 228 21.99 10.98 17.79
N LEU A 229 21.01 10.14 18.10
CA LEU A 229 19.60 10.47 17.87
C LEU A 229 19.19 11.67 18.73
N THR A 230 18.32 12.50 18.17
CA THR A 230 17.63 13.55 18.92
C THR A 230 16.31 12.98 19.44
N PHE A 231 15.93 13.31 20.66
CA PHE A 231 14.71 12.80 21.30
C PHE A 231 13.77 13.94 21.69
N VAL A 232 12.46 13.67 21.68
CA VAL A 232 11.49 14.58 22.30
C VAL A 232 11.76 14.73 23.79
N ASP A 233 12.07 13.61 24.44
CA ASP A 233 12.42 13.53 25.86
C ASP A 233 13.63 12.61 26.06
N GLU A 234 14.67 13.11 26.74
CA GLU A 234 15.89 12.35 27.00
C GLU A 234 15.67 11.04 27.78
N ARG A 235 14.55 10.92 28.50
CA ARG A 235 14.16 9.66 29.16
C ARG A 235 13.94 8.52 28.17
N ASP A 236 13.65 8.83 26.91
CA ASP A 236 13.42 7.84 25.86
C ASP A 236 14.72 7.24 25.32
N ARG A 237 15.87 7.90 25.50
CA ARG A 237 17.18 7.49 24.96
C ARG A 237 17.50 6.03 25.22
N GLY A 238 17.28 5.56 26.46
CA GLY A 238 17.55 4.18 26.85
C GLY A 238 16.78 3.11 26.06
N ARG A 239 15.62 3.47 25.47
CA ARG A 239 14.84 2.55 24.61
C ARG A 239 15.50 2.32 23.25
N TYR A 240 16.40 3.20 22.84
CA TYR A 240 16.98 3.24 21.50
C TYR A 240 18.44 2.79 21.45
N GLU A 241 19.11 2.62 22.59
CA GLU A 241 20.52 2.16 22.64
C GLU A 241 20.75 0.83 21.91
N SER A 242 19.74 -0.05 21.86
CA SER A 242 19.78 -1.32 21.15
C SER A 242 19.10 -1.29 19.77
N ARG A 243 18.68 -0.11 19.33
CA ARG A 243 17.90 0.11 18.10
C ARG A 243 18.57 1.08 17.15
N THR A 244 19.79 1.53 17.42
CA THR A 244 20.60 2.24 16.42
C THR A 244 21.21 1.24 15.44
N VAL A 245 21.56 1.72 14.25
CA VAL A 245 22.23 0.88 13.26
C VAL A 245 23.67 0.58 13.70
N ASP A 246 24.00 -0.70 13.88
CA ASP A 246 25.38 -1.17 14.00
C ASP A 246 25.76 -1.89 12.70
N ALA A 247 26.54 -1.21 11.86
CA ALA A 247 26.91 -1.72 10.54
C ALA A 247 27.72 -3.03 10.62
N GLU A 248 28.55 -3.21 11.65
CA GLU A 248 29.36 -4.42 11.80
C GLU A 248 28.51 -5.59 12.29
N ALA A 249 27.57 -5.34 13.21
CA ALA A 249 26.58 -6.34 13.61
C ALA A 249 25.70 -6.78 12.42
N LEU A 250 25.29 -5.84 11.57
CA LEU A 250 24.53 -6.15 10.35
C LEU A 250 25.35 -6.98 9.36
N LYS A 251 26.64 -6.67 9.14
CA LYS A 251 27.54 -7.49 8.30
C LYS A 251 27.76 -8.88 8.85
N ALA A 252 27.85 -9.02 10.17
CA ALA A 252 27.95 -10.33 10.81
C ALA A 252 26.66 -11.15 10.63
N LEU A 253 25.50 -10.50 10.73
CA LEU A 253 24.19 -11.12 10.57
C LEU A 253 23.90 -11.52 9.11
N TYR A 254 24.10 -10.60 8.17
CA TYR A 254 23.82 -10.78 6.74
C TYR A 254 25.08 -11.18 5.98
N ASN A 255 25.50 -12.42 6.18
CA ASN A 255 26.68 -13.03 5.58
C ASN A 255 26.33 -13.99 4.42
N GLU A 256 27.34 -14.66 3.84
CA GLU A 256 27.13 -15.62 2.72
C GLU A 256 26.12 -16.72 3.06
N ALA A 257 26.14 -17.23 4.30
CA ALA A 257 25.23 -18.29 4.71
C ALA A 257 23.77 -17.81 4.74
N PHE A 258 23.52 -16.56 5.17
CA PHE A 258 22.20 -15.95 5.07
C PHE A 258 21.74 -15.88 3.61
N PHE A 259 22.54 -15.26 2.74
CA PHE A 259 22.17 -15.04 1.34
C PHE A 259 22.09 -16.33 0.50
N SER A 260 22.59 -17.45 0.99
CA SER A 260 22.40 -18.75 0.34
C SER A 260 20.94 -19.22 0.32
N ASN A 261 20.12 -18.79 1.29
CA ASN A 261 18.72 -19.22 1.43
C ASN A 261 17.73 -18.05 1.56
N HIS A 262 18.23 -16.82 1.65
CA HIS A 262 17.39 -15.66 1.91
C HIS A 262 17.64 -14.52 0.93
N THR A 263 16.61 -13.69 0.82
CA THR A 263 16.64 -12.38 0.19
C THR A 263 16.38 -11.35 1.28
N LEU A 264 17.09 -10.22 1.24
CA LEU A 264 16.91 -9.12 2.18
C LEU A 264 16.33 -7.94 1.42
N ILE A 265 15.24 -7.35 1.93
CA ILE A 265 14.80 -6.03 1.52
C ILE A 265 15.27 -5.04 2.58
N ALA A 266 16.08 -4.07 2.18
CA ALA A 266 16.49 -2.95 3.02
C ALA A 266 15.68 -1.71 2.60
N ALA A 267 14.80 -1.24 3.47
CA ALA A 267 13.95 -0.08 3.23
C ALA A 267 14.17 1.01 4.29
N SER A 268 14.77 2.13 3.89
CA SER A 268 15.07 3.26 4.76
C SER A 268 14.07 4.38 4.52
N ILE A 269 13.39 4.82 5.56
CA ILE A 269 12.27 5.75 5.47
C ILE A 269 12.46 6.87 6.50
N TYR A 270 12.28 8.11 6.07
CA TYR A 270 12.30 9.25 6.96
C TYR A 270 11.11 9.22 7.92
N SER A 271 11.38 9.52 9.19
CA SER A 271 10.43 9.59 10.28
C SER A 271 10.61 10.93 11.00
N ILE A 272 9.52 11.69 11.11
CA ILE A 272 9.51 12.94 11.87
C ILE A 272 9.70 12.64 13.35
N ASP A 273 9.06 11.59 13.85
CA ASP A 273 9.16 11.12 15.23
C ASP A 273 8.71 9.65 15.35
N GLU A 274 8.81 9.02 16.54
CA GLU A 274 8.38 7.62 16.71
C GLU A 274 6.86 7.43 16.57
N SER A 275 6.08 8.43 16.97
CA SER A 275 4.61 8.36 16.86
C SER A 275 4.16 8.36 15.40
N THR A 276 4.92 9.01 14.53
CA THR A 276 4.68 9.07 13.07
C THR A 276 5.43 8.01 12.28
N LYS A 277 6.09 7.05 12.95
CA LYS A 277 6.96 6.11 12.25
C LYS A 277 6.21 5.28 11.20
N PRO A 278 6.84 5.05 10.05
CA PRO A 278 6.30 4.16 9.03
C PRO A 278 6.27 2.74 9.58
N ILE A 279 5.15 2.06 9.39
CA ILE A 279 4.93 0.69 9.84
C ILE A 279 4.74 -0.19 8.63
N LEU A 280 5.55 -1.26 8.59
CA LEU A 280 5.40 -2.31 7.61
C LEU A 280 4.05 -3.00 7.85
N LEU A 281 3.15 -2.88 6.88
CA LEU A 281 1.87 -3.56 6.86
C LEU A 281 2.03 -4.95 6.26
N ASP A 282 2.78 -5.04 5.15
CA ASP A 282 2.88 -6.29 4.40
C ASP A 282 4.07 -6.32 3.45
N VAL A 283 4.38 -7.52 2.98
CA VAL A 283 5.36 -7.75 1.91
C VAL A 283 4.75 -8.69 0.89
N MET A 284 4.75 -8.26 -0.37
CA MET A 284 4.14 -8.97 -1.47
C MET A 284 5.16 -9.25 -2.58
N GLU A 285 4.82 -10.18 -3.46
CA GLU A 285 5.56 -10.45 -4.69
C GLU A 285 4.58 -10.64 -5.85
N ASN A 286 4.83 -9.97 -6.97
CA ASN A 286 4.02 -10.08 -8.17
C ASN A 286 4.46 -11.25 -9.06
N GLY A 287 3.78 -11.43 -10.19
CA GLY A 287 4.06 -12.49 -11.16
C GLY A 287 5.45 -12.47 -11.80
N TYR A 288 6.21 -11.39 -11.61
CA TYR A 288 7.55 -11.16 -12.15
C TYR A 288 8.65 -11.33 -11.07
N ASN A 289 8.30 -11.83 -9.89
CA ASN A 289 9.17 -11.96 -8.72
C ASN A 289 9.69 -10.62 -8.17
N ILE A 290 9.04 -9.50 -8.51
CA ILE A 290 9.43 -8.18 -7.98
C ILE A 290 8.77 -8.05 -6.61
N PRO A 291 9.53 -7.87 -5.51
CA PRO A 291 8.92 -7.66 -4.22
C PRO A 291 8.34 -6.24 -4.10
N CYS A 292 7.28 -6.11 -3.33
CA CYS A 292 6.70 -4.84 -2.90
C CYS A 292 6.54 -4.83 -1.39
N VAL A 293 6.98 -3.74 -0.77
CA VAL A 293 6.76 -3.49 0.65
C VAL A 293 5.66 -2.46 0.81
N GLU A 294 4.68 -2.78 1.63
CA GLU A 294 3.61 -1.87 1.96
C GLU A 294 3.85 -1.27 3.34
N PHE A 295 3.98 0.06 3.38
CA PHE A 295 4.11 0.82 4.60
C PHE A 295 2.89 1.70 4.82
N SER A 296 2.64 2.06 6.08
CA SER A 296 1.74 3.16 6.42
C SER A 296 2.41 4.09 7.42
N TYR A 297 2.37 5.39 7.13
CA TYR A 297 2.74 6.42 8.09
C TYR A 297 1.65 6.55 9.14
N ARG A 298 1.84 6.07 10.36
CA ARG A 298 0.81 6.26 11.39
C ARG A 298 0.75 7.72 11.81
N LEU A 299 -0.27 8.46 11.39
CA LEU A 299 -0.69 9.68 12.09
C LEU A 299 -1.34 9.37 13.47
N PHE A 300 -1.39 8.09 13.88
CA PHE A 300 -2.30 7.54 14.90
C PHE A 300 -1.69 7.11 16.23
N ASN A 301 -0.41 7.36 16.48
CA ASN A 301 0.13 7.25 17.86
C ASN A 301 0.19 8.60 18.57
N TYR A 302 -0.51 9.63 18.07
CA TYR A 302 -0.84 10.79 18.88
C TYR A 302 -1.94 10.39 19.86
N ASP A 303 -1.56 9.65 20.90
CA ASP A 303 -2.40 9.54 22.09
C ASP A 303 -2.42 10.94 22.71
N GLU A 304 -3.59 11.58 22.80
CA GLU A 304 -3.72 12.92 23.40
C GLU A 304 -3.10 12.96 24.82
N ASP A 305 -3.00 11.79 25.47
CA ASP A 305 -2.37 11.61 26.79
C ASP A 305 -0.83 11.49 26.77
N TYR A 306 -0.17 11.18 25.65
CA TYR A 306 1.28 10.94 25.58
C TYR A 306 2.10 11.93 24.75
N GLY A 307 1.48 12.73 23.86
CA GLY A 307 2.19 13.71 23.05
C GLY A 307 3.26 13.11 22.12
N LEU A 308 4.11 13.96 21.52
CA LEU A 308 5.28 13.51 20.75
C LEU A 308 6.22 12.71 21.69
N PHE A 309 6.76 11.59 21.23
CA PHE A 309 7.74 10.80 21.99
C PHE A 309 8.76 10.11 21.08
N GLY A 310 9.87 9.68 21.68
CA GLY A 310 10.91 8.92 20.99
C GLY A 310 11.89 9.78 20.19
N ALA A 311 12.59 9.13 19.28
CA ALA A 311 13.55 9.77 18.38
C ALA A 311 12.83 10.65 17.36
N VAL A 312 13.34 11.85 17.11
CA VAL A 312 12.81 12.83 16.14
C VAL A 312 13.81 13.09 15.04
N ASP A 313 13.30 13.49 13.87
CA ASP A 313 14.08 13.78 12.66
C ASP A 313 15.14 12.69 12.42
N CYS A 314 14.66 11.49 12.13
CA CYS A 314 15.52 10.31 11.99
C CYS A 314 15.09 9.44 10.81
N PHE A 315 15.97 8.53 10.39
CA PHE A 315 15.61 7.48 9.46
C PHE A 315 15.31 6.18 10.20
N VAL A 316 14.26 5.50 9.76
CA VAL A 316 13.93 4.13 10.16
C VAL A 316 14.39 3.20 9.05
N HIS A 317 15.36 2.35 9.37
CA HIS A 317 15.92 1.35 8.47
C HIS A 317 15.26 0.01 8.74
N ASN A 318 14.46 -0.46 7.80
CA ASN A 318 13.75 -1.73 7.85
C ASN A 318 14.56 -2.79 7.11
N PHE A 319 14.93 -3.85 7.81
CA PHE A 319 15.60 -5.02 7.27
C PHE A 319 14.62 -6.20 7.29
N ILE A 320 14.11 -6.53 6.12
CA ILE A 320 13.04 -7.50 5.92
C ILE A 320 13.64 -8.74 5.28
N GLU A 321 13.72 -9.81 6.06
CA GLU A 321 14.29 -11.09 5.69
C GLU A 321 13.20 -11.98 5.08
N LEU A 322 13.43 -12.45 3.86
CA LEU A 322 12.54 -13.30 3.09
C LEU A 322 13.22 -14.65 2.79
N ASP A 323 12.42 -15.68 2.54
CA ASP A 323 12.92 -16.86 1.83
C ASP A 323 13.47 -16.44 0.47
N LYS A 324 14.43 -17.21 -0.07
CA LYS A 324 15.11 -16.85 -1.32
C LYS A 324 14.12 -16.60 -2.44
N ILE A 325 14.18 -15.39 -2.99
CA ILE A 325 13.46 -15.01 -4.20
C ILE A 325 14.45 -14.98 -5.36
N ASN A 326 14.05 -15.56 -6.49
CA ASN A 326 14.78 -15.42 -7.74
C ASN A 326 14.37 -14.09 -8.39
N TYR A 327 14.83 -13.00 -7.80
CA TYR A 327 14.58 -11.66 -8.31
C TYR A 327 15.31 -11.49 -9.64
N VAL A 328 14.58 -11.07 -10.67
CA VAL A 328 15.17 -10.65 -11.94
C VAL A 328 15.05 -9.13 -11.99
N PRO A 329 16.16 -8.38 -11.94
CA PRO A 329 16.13 -6.93 -12.01
C PRO A 329 15.47 -6.48 -13.32
N GLU A 330 14.37 -5.77 -13.22
CA GLU A 330 13.79 -5.05 -14.34
C GLU A 330 14.46 -3.68 -14.50
N TYR A 331 14.48 -3.18 -15.73
CA TYR A 331 15.03 -1.88 -16.05
C TYR A 331 13.91 -0.99 -16.56
N GLU A 332 13.71 0.15 -15.91
CA GLU A 332 12.80 1.19 -16.34
C GLU A 332 13.60 2.46 -16.60
N ASP A 333 13.50 3.02 -17.81
CA ASP A 333 14.28 4.17 -18.27
C ASP A 333 15.81 4.07 -18.09
N GLY A 334 16.33 2.84 -18.00
CA GLY A 334 17.76 2.56 -17.81
C GLY A 334 18.20 2.45 -16.35
N GLU A 335 17.28 2.60 -15.39
CA GLU A 335 17.53 2.36 -13.96
C GLU A 335 17.01 0.98 -13.55
N ILE A 336 17.74 0.33 -12.64
CA ILE A 336 17.33 -0.95 -12.07
C ILE A 336 16.16 -0.69 -11.13
N ILE A 337 15.03 -1.35 -11.36
CA ILE A 337 14.00 -1.48 -10.35
C ILE A 337 14.62 -2.30 -9.21
N VAL A 338 14.67 -1.75 -8.01
CA VAL A 338 15.30 -2.38 -6.84
C VAL A 338 14.25 -2.94 -5.86
N GLY A 339 12.98 -2.91 -6.25
CA GLY A 339 11.80 -3.25 -5.46
C GLY A 339 10.73 -2.16 -5.60
N ARG A 340 9.46 -2.51 -5.42
CA ARG A 340 8.36 -1.55 -5.38
C ARG A 340 7.99 -1.21 -3.93
N TYR A 341 7.34 -0.07 -3.74
CA TYR A 341 6.78 0.31 -2.45
C TYR A 341 5.39 0.90 -2.64
N VAL A 342 4.57 0.69 -1.63
CA VAL A 342 3.28 1.33 -1.47
C VAL A 342 3.29 2.00 -0.11
N ILE A 343 3.07 3.30 -0.06
CA ILE A 343 3.03 4.06 1.19
C ILE A 343 1.62 4.64 1.35
N ARG A 344 0.93 4.18 2.39
CA ARG A 344 -0.37 4.74 2.82
C ARG A 344 -0.16 5.92 3.77
N GLY A 345 -0.88 7.01 3.53
CA GLY A 345 -0.86 8.22 4.35
C GLY A 345 0.07 9.31 3.82
N LEU A 346 -0.15 10.54 4.28
CA LEU A 346 0.54 11.73 3.79
C LEU A 346 1.89 11.96 4.46
N GLN A 347 2.80 12.51 3.66
CA GLN A 347 4.08 13.05 4.08
C GLN A 347 3.92 14.54 4.42
N GLU A 348 3.55 14.88 5.65
CA GLU A 348 3.30 16.28 6.07
C GLU A 348 4.56 17.14 6.24
N TYR A 349 5.68 16.85 5.56
CA TYR A 349 6.90 17.65 5.73
C TYR A 349 6.72 19.12 5.28
N ASN A 350 5.76 19.39 4.38
CA ASN A 350 5.56 20.73 3.83
C ASN A 350 4.71 21.70 4.67
N ARG A 351 4.19 21.29 5.84
CA ARG A 351 3.36 22.18 6.68
C ARG A 351 4.03 22.71 7.95
N VAL A 352 5.12 22.08 8.39
CA VAL A 352 5.80 22.48 9.64
C VAL A 352 6.77 23.66 9.42
N THR A 353 6.91 24.15 8.18
CA THR A 353 7.80 25.28 7.83
C THR A 353 7.07 26.57 7.40
N GLY A 354 5.77 26.69 7.71
CA GLY A 354 4.96 27.90 7.46
C GLY A 354 4.85 28.83 8.66
#